data_AF-K9KFA1-F1
#
_entry.id   AF-K9KFA1-F1
#
_cell.length_a   1.000
_cell.length_b   1.000
_cell.length_c   1.000
_cell.angle_alpha   90.00
_cell.angle_beta   90.00
_cell.angle_gamma   90.00
#
_symmetry.space_group_name_H-M   'P 1'
#
loop_
_entity.id
_entity.type
_entity.pdbx_description
1 polymer ?
#
loop_
_entity_poly.entity_id
_entity_poly.type
_entity_poly.pdbx_seq_one_letter_code
_entity_poly.pdbx_strand_id
1 'polypeptide(L)'
;TASGTEILKNLVLPGIGSFTIIDGNQVSGEDAGNNFFLQRSSIGKNRAQAAMEFLQELNNDVSGSFVEESPENLLDNDPSFFCRFTIVVATQLPESTLLRLADVLWNSQIPLLVCRTYGLVGYMRIIIKEHPVIESHPDNALEDLRLDKPFPELREHFQSYDLEHMEKKDHSHTPWIVIVAKYLAQWYSETNGRIPKTYKEKEDFRDLIRQGILKNENGAPEDEENFEEAIKNVNTALNTTQIPSSIEDIFNDDRCINITKQTPSFWILARALKEFVAKEGQGNLPVRGTIPDMIADSGKYIKLQNVYREKAKKDAAAVGNHVAKLLQSIGQAPESISEKELKLL
;
A
#
# COMPACT_ATOMS: atom_id res chain seq x y z
N THR A 1 10.85 -7.60 30.47
CA THR A 1 10.94 -9.08 30.30
C THR A 1 11.45 -9.42 28.90
N ALA A 2 11.78 -10.68 28.62
CA ALA A 2 12.31 -11.11 27.31
C ALA A 2 11.42 -10.70 26.12
N SER A 3 10.10 -10.83 26.22
CA SER A 3 9.19 -10.40 25.14
C SER A 3 9.31 -8.90 24.84
N GLY A 4 9.38 -8.06 25.88
CA GLY A 4 9.52 -6.62 25.72
C GLY A 4 10.85 -6.22 25.09
N THR A 5 11.96 -6.81 25.55
CA THR A 5 13.29 -6.51 25.00
C THR A 5 13.47 -7.04 23.57
N GLU A 6 12.90 -8.19 23.23
CA GLU A 6 12.90 -8.72 21.86
C GLU A 6 12.10 -7.84 20.89
N ILE A 7 10.91 -7.36 21.29
CA ILE A 7 10.16 -6.39 20.49
C ILE A 7 10.99 -5.12 20.30
N LEU A 8 11.52 -4.58 21.40
CA LEU A 8 12.23 -3.30 21.38
C LEU A 8 13.53 -3.36 20.57
N LYS A 9 14.28 -4.47 20.63
CA LYS A 9 15.41 -4.75 19.73
C LYS A 9 15.05 -4.56 18.27
N ASN A 10 13.91 -5.11 17.84
CA ASN A 10 13.44 -5.04 16.46
C ASN A 10 12.91 -3.65 16.07
N LEU A 11 12.77 -2.72 17.01
CA LEU A 11 12.48 -1.30 16.75
C LEU A 11 13.77 -0.44 16.77
N VAL A 12 14.72 -0.77 17.64
CA VAL A 12 16.01 -0.06 17.75
C VAL A 12 16.89 -0.30 16.53
N LEU A 13 17.02 -1.55 16.07
CA LEU A 13 17.84 -1.91 14.91
C LEU A 13 17.48 -1.13 13.62
N PRO A 14 16.19 -1.02 13.22
CA PRO A 14 15.82 -0.21 12.05
C PRO A 14 15.84 1.31 12.30
N GLY A 15 16.13 1.76 13.53
CA GLY A 15 16.32 3.18 13.84
C GLY A 15 15.04 3.93 14.24
N ILE A 16 14.22 3.38 15.15
CA ILE A 16 13.17 4.17 15.81
C ILE A 16 13.80 5.40 16.49
N GLY A 17 13.22 6.60 16.36
CA GLY A 17 13.88 7.82 16.87
C GLY A 17 14.21 7.79 18.37
N SER A 18 13.29 7.27 19.20
CA SER A 18 13.51 7.13 20.63
C SER A 18 12.60 6.08 21.26
N PHE A 19 12.96 5.61 22.45
CA PHE A 19 12.12 4.73 23.27
C PHE A 19 12.23 5.03 24.77
N THR A 20 11.22 4.62 25.53
CA THR A 20 11.22 4.67 27.00
C THR A 20 10.74 3.33 27.57
N ILE A 21 11.52 2.72 28.47
CA ILE A 21 11.13 1.49 29.19
C ILE A 21 10.53 1.84 30.54
N ILE A 22 9.35 1.28 30.84
CA ILE A 22 8.67 1.46 32.13
C ILE A 22 8.65 0.10 32.84
N ASP A 23 9.42 -0.02 33.92
CA ASP A 23 9.43 -1.24 34.72
C ASP A 23 9.85 -0.94 36.17
N GLY A 24 8.91 -1.14 37.10
CA GLY A 24 9.15 -1.01 38.54
C GLY A 24 9.75 -2.27 39.18
N ASN A 25 9.98 -3.34 38.42
CA ASN A 25 10.50 -4.59 38.97
C ASN A 25 12.03 -4.65 38.94
N GLN A 26 12.59 -5.46 39.82
CA GLN A 26 14.01 -5.80 39.81
C GLN A 26 14.29 -7.01 38.92
N VAL A 27 15.51 -7.09 38.39
CA VAL A 27 15.98 -8.23 37.61
C VAL A 27 16.10 -9.46 38.52
N SER A 28 15.35 -10.51 38.19
CA SER A 28 15.46 -11.81 38.84
C SER A 28 16.50 -12.72 38.15
N GLY A 29 16.77 -13.88 38.75
CA GLY A 29 17.62 -14.90 38.12
C GLY A 29 17.02 -15.48 36.83
N GLU A 30 15.69 -15.64 36.76
CA GLU A 30 15.00 -16.10 35.56
C GLU A 30 15.04 -15.05 34.44
N ASP A 31 14.89 -13.76 34.78
CA ASP A 31 15.03 -12.65 33.82
C ASP A 31 16.42 -12.64 33.18
N ALA A 32 17.49 -12.79 33.98
CA ALA A 32 18.85 -12.86 33.46
C ALA A 32 19.15 -14.17 32.70
N GLY A 33 18.36 -15.23 32.95
CA GLY A 33 18.51 -16.53 32.30
C GLY A 33 17.85 -16.63 30.93
N ASN A 34 16.84 -15.80 30.65
CA ASN A 34 16.03 -15.88 29.43
C ASN A 34 16.04 -14.60 28.57
N ASN A 35 16.79 -13.56 28.98
CA ASN A 35 16.81 -12.28 28.29
C ASN A 35 18.22 -11.93 27.82
N PHE A 36 18.40 -11.74 26.52
CA PHE A 36 19.69 -11.37 25.92
C PHE A 36 20.20 -10.00 26.40
N PHE A 37 19.29 -9.13 26.84
CA PHE A 37 19.59 -7.75 27.27
C PHE A 37 19.67 -7.61 28.79
N LEU A 38 19.81 -8.70 29.54
CA LEU A 38 20.04 -8.67 30.98
C LEU A 38 21.18 -9.62 31.32
N GLN A 39 22.22 -9.10 31.96
CA GLN A 39 23.35 -9.92 32.41
C GLN A 39 23.15 -10.43 33.84
N ARG A 40 23.92 -11.45 34.22
CA ARG A 40 23.97 -11.96 35.60
C ARG A 40 24.31 -10.86 36.63
N SER A 41 25.14 -9.89 36.24
CA SER A 41 25.50 -8.73 37.05
C SER A 41 24.36 -7.73 37.26
N SER A 42 23.29 -7.83 36.48
CA SER A 42 22.10 -7.00 36.59
C SER A 42 21.11 -7.50 37.64
N ILE A 43 21.26 -8.75 38.14
CA ILE A 43 20.36 -9.33 39.15
C ILE A 43 20.29 -8.42 40.38
N GLY A 44 19.07 -8.06 40.78
CA GLY A 44 18.77 -7.13 41.87
C GLY A 44 18.72 -5.65 41.49
N LYS A 45 19.20 -5.25 40.31
CA LYS A 45 19.05 -3.89 39.78
C LYS A 45 17.65 -3.68 39.19
N ASN A 46 17.26 -2.42 38.93
CA ASN A 46 16.03 -2.13 38.21
C ASN A 46 16.07 -2.72 36.79
N ARG A 47 14.98 -3.38 36.38
CA ARG A 47 14.92 -4.09 35.09
C ARG A 47 14.80 -3.16 33.89
N ALA A 48 14.14 -2.00 34.02
CA ALA A 48 14.05 -1.00 32.96
C ALA A 48 15.42 -0.39 32.68
N GLN A 49 16.12 0.04 33.73
CA GLN A 49 17.47 0.59 33.62
C GLN A 49 18.42 -0.41 32.95
N ALA A 50 18.53 -1.62 33.50
CA ALA A 50 19.46 -2.62 33.02
C ALA A 50 19.20 -3.03 31.56
N ALA A 51 17.93 -3.15 31.15
CA ALA A 51 17.58 -3.47 29.77
C ALA A 51 17.87 -2.31 28.81
N MET A 52 17.61 -1.06 29.24
CA MET A 52 17.85 0.14 28.43
C MET A 52 19.33 0.26 28.06
N GLU A 53 20.24 0.03 29.02
CA GLU A 53 21.69 0.09 28.81
C GLU A 53 22.15 -0.78 27.63
N PHE A 54 21.75 -2.06 27.58
CA PHE A 54 22.14 -2.96 26.49
C PHE A 54 21.38 -2.73 25.19
N LEU A 55 20.11 -2.31 25.26
CA LEU A 55 19.34 -1.98 24.05
C LEU A 55 19.90 -0.73 23.37
N GLN A 56 20.41 0.22 24.14
CA GLN A 56 21.03 1.45 23.63
C GLN A 56 22.30 1.16 22.81
N GLU A 57 23.05 0.09 23.12
CA GLU A 57 24.25 -0.32 22.37
C GLU A 57 23.95 -0.77 20.94
N LEU A 58 22.70 -1.16 20.64
CA LEU A 58 22.32 -1.67 19.31
C LEU A 58 22.37 -0.60 18.23
N ASN A 59 22.07 0.65 18.58
CA ASN A 59 22.02 1.76 17.62
C ASN A 59 22.20 3.11 18.32
N ASN A 60 23.32 3.80 18.03
CA ASN A 60 23.64 5.11 18.60
C ASN A 60 22.75 6.24 18.07
N ASP A 61 22.04 6.03 16.96
CA ASP A 61 21.11 7.02 16.40
C ASP A 61 19.74 7.01 17.12
N VAL A 62 19.52 6.06 18.02
CA VAL A 62 18.28 5.90 18.79
C VAL A 62 18.46 6.44 20.20
N SER A 63 17.52 7.24 20.70
CA SER A 63 17.58 7.76 22.08
C SER A 63 16.77 6.89 23.06
N GLY A 64 17.45 6.18 23.95
CA GLY A 64 16.85 5.36 25.01
C GLY A 64 16.67 6.10 26.33
N SER A 65 15.56 5.83 27.02
CA SER A 65 15.28 6.30 28.38
C SER A 65 14.52 5.25 29.19
N PHE A 66 14.39 5.44 30.49
CA PHE A 66 13.63 4.54 31.36
C PHE A 66 12.95 5.26 32.51
N VAL A 67 11.94 4.61 33.09
CA VAL A 67 11.23 5.03 34.30
C VAL A 67 11.13 3.82 35.23
N GLU A 68 11.64 3.97 36.46
CA GLU A 68 11.68 2.92 37.48
C GLU A 68 10.35 2.82 38.27
N GLU A 69 9.22 2.92 37.58
CA GLU A 69 7.88 2.85 38.16
C GLU A 69 7.03 1.76 37.50
N SER A 70 6.03 1.28 38.23
CA SER A 70 5.03 0.38 37.66
C SER A 70 4.03 1.17 36.81
N PRO A 71 3.40 0.54 35.80
CA PRO A 71 2.30 1.18 35.07
C PRO A 71 1.14 1.59 35.97
N GLU A 72 0.85 0.85 37.04
CA GLU A 72 -0.18 1.20 38.04
C GLU A 72 0.12 2.55 38.69
N ASN A 73 1.36 2.76 39.15
CA ASN A 73 1.77 4.02 39.79
C ASN A 73 1.66 5.20 38.82
N LEU A 74 2.06 5.02 37.56
CA LEU A 74 1.93 6.06 36.54
C LEU A 74 0.46 6.36 36.24
N LEU A 75 -0.39 5.33 36.14
CA LEU A 75 -1.82 5.51 35.94
C LEU A 75 -2.53 6.19 37.13
N ASP A 76 -1.99 6.07 38.35
CA ASP A 76 -2.54 6.74 39.53
C ASP A 76 -2.08 8.21 39.63
N ASN A 77 -0.81 8.48 39.31
CA ASN A 77 -0.19 9.78 39.55
C ASN A 77 -0.19 10.71 38.33
N ASP A 78 0.06 10.19 37.13
CA ASP A 78 0.08 10.95 35.87
C ASP A 78 -0.39 10.08 34.69
N PRO A 79 -1.71 9.86 34.52
CA PRO A 79 -2.24 9.10 33.39
C PRO A 79 -1.87 9.71 32.03
N SER A 80 -1.62 11.02 31.99
CA SER A 80 -1.26 11.75 30.77
C SER A 80 0.19 11.50 30.34
N PHE A 81 0.99 10.85 31.19
CA PHE A 81 2.36 10.45 30.90
C PHE A 81 2.46 9.75 29.53
N PHE A 82 1.51 8.85 29.24
CA PHE A 82 1.51 8.04 28.02
C PHE A 82 1.16 8.81 26.74
N CYS A 83 0.62 10.03 26.84
CA CYS A 83 0.25 10.85 25.69
C CYS A 83 1.48 11.39 24.91
N ARG A 84 2.69 11.22 25.45
CA ARG A 84 3.95 11.63 24.79
C ARG A 84 4.46 10.61 23.76
N PHE A 85 3.87 9.43 23.68
CA PHE A 85 4.35 8.34 22.83
C PHE A 85 3.49 8.17 21.58
N THR A 86 4.14 7.87 20.45
CA THR A 86 3.46 7.51 19.20
C THR A 86 2.70 6.19 19.32
N ILE A 87 3.24 5.25 20.08
CA ILE A 87 2.64 3.94 20.36
C ILE A 87 3.11 3.47 21.73
N VAL A 88 2.22 2.80 22.47
CA VAL A 88 2.54 2.12 23.73
C VAL A 88 2.53 0.61 23.49
N VAL A 89 3.62 -0.06 23.89
CA VAL A 89 3.73 -1.52 23.85
C VAL A 89 3.71 -2.07 25.27
N ALA A 90 2.64 -2.77 25.62
CA ALA A 90 2.45 -3.37 26.95
C ALA A 90 2.79 -4.85 26.91
N THR A 91 3.74 -5.30 27.75
CA THR A 91 4.13 -6.72 27.83
C THR A 91 3.92 -7.31 29.22
N GLN A 92 3.49 -8.57 29.27
CA GLN A 92 3.34 -9.34 30.52
C GLN A 92 2.47 -8.66 31.61
N LEU A 93 1.55 -7.76 31.24
CA LEU A 93 0.65 -7.11 32.20
C LEU A 93 -0.44 -8.06 32.69
N PRO A 94 -0.87 -7.94 33.97
CA PRO A 94 -2.09 -8.58 34.43
C PRO A 94 -3.32 -7.86 33.84
N GLU A 95 -4.45 -8.56 33.85
CA GLU A 95 -5.69 -8.07 33.22
C GLU A 95 -6.17 -6.74 33.79
N SER A 96 -6.10 -6.56 35.11
CA SER A 96 -6.53 -5.33 35.79
C SER A 96 -5.77 -4.10 35.29
N THR A 97 -4.44 -4.14 35.29
CA THR A 97 -3.60 -3.04 34.80
C THR A 97 -3.84 -2.79 33.32
N LEU A 98 -3.98 -3.87 32.54
CA LEU A 98 -4.17 -3.77 31.10
C LEU A 98 -5.48 -3.07 30.74
N LEU A 99 -6.59 -3.42 31.40
CA LEU A 99 -7.88 -2.78 31.16
C LEU A 99 -7.86 -1.30 31.55
N ARG A 100 -7.23 -0.96 32.69
CA ARG A 100 -7.04 0.44 33.11
C ARG A 100 -6.20 1.22 32.09
N LEU A 101 -5.09 0.65 31.62
CA LEU A 101 -4.24 1.27 30.62
C LEU A 101 -4.98 1.46 29.28
N ALA A 102 -5.69 0.42 28.82
CA ALA A 102 -6.40 0.45 27.55
C ALA A 102 -7.47 1.55 27.51
N ASP A 103 -8.20 1.77 28.62
CA ASP A 103 -9.20 2.85 28.70
C ASP A 103 -8.56 4.24 28.59
N VAL A 104 -7.47 4.48 29.33
CA VAL A 104 -6.75 5.78 29.28
C VAL A 104 -6.21 6.06 27.87
N LEU A 105 -5.59 5.06 27.23
CA LEU A 105 -5.02 5.22 25.89
C LEU A 105 -6.09 5.36 24.81
N TRP A 106 -7.20 4.62 24.92
CA TRP A 106 -8.33 4.73 24.00
C TRP A 106 -8.93 6.14 24.01
N ASN A 107 -9.17 6.68 25.19
CA ASN A 107 -9.72 8.04 25.34
C ASN A 107 -8.72 9.11 24.86
N SER A 108 -7.43 8.86 25.02
CA SER A 108 -6.35 9.75 24.56
C SER A 108 -5.96 9.58 23.09
N GLN A 109 -6.61 8.66 22.35
CA GLN A 109 -6.28 8.33 20.95
C GLN A 109 -4.84 7.83 20.74
N ILE A 110 -4.27 7.14 21.73
CA ILE A 110 -2.92 6.58 21.67
C ILE A 110 -2.97 5.10 21.24
N PRO A 111 -2.27 4.70 20.17
CA PRO A 111 -2.14 3.30 19.78
C PRO A 111 -1.57 2.42 20.89
N LEU A 112 -2.21 1.27 21.12
CA LEU A 112 -1.75 0.26 22.09
C LEU A 112 -1.53 -1.08 21.40
N LEU A 113 -0.34 -1.65 21.60
CA LEU A 113 -0.04 -3.04 21.28
C LEU A 113 0.20 -3.83 22.56
N VAL A 114 -0.60 -4.86 22.78
CA VAL A 114 -0.50 -5.74 23.93
C VAL A 114 0.14 -7.05 23.49
N CYS A 115 1.21 -7.46 24.18
CA CYS A 115 1.90 -8.72 23.92
C CYS A 115 2.02 -9.54 25.20
N ARG A 116 1.75 -10.85 25.12
CA ARG A 116 1.94 -11.76 26.24
C ARG A 116 2.54 -13.09 25.78
N THR A 117 3.49 -13.59 26.54
CA THR A 117 4.08 -14.93 26.35
C THR A 117 3.74 -15.77 27.57
N TYR A 118 3.14 -16.93 27.36
CA TYR A 118 2.73 -17.86 28.41
C TYR A 118 3.09 -19.30 28.00
N GLY A 119 4.21 -19.80 28.51
CA GLY A 119 4.79 -21.06 28.02
C GLY A 119 5.11 -20.96 26.52
N LEU A 120 4.53 -21.84 25.72
CA LEU A 120 4.68 -21.86 24.25
C LEU A 120 3.63 -21.01 23.52
N VAL A 121 2.76 -20.31 24.25
CA VAL A 121 1.70 -19.47 23.65
C VAL A 121 2.19 -18.03 23.54
N GLY A 122 2.10 -17.49 22.32
CA GLY A 122 2.20 -16.06 22.05
C GLY A 122 0.80 -15.45 21.90
N TYR A 123 0.57 -14.33 22.57
CA TYR A 123 -0.65 -13.54 22.47
C TYR A 123 -0.30 -12.13 22.03
N MET A 124 -1.07 -11.58 21.09
CA MET A 124 -0.93 -10.23 20.59
C MET A 124 -2.30 -9.60 20.35
N ARG A 125 -2.48 -8.35 20.77
CA ARG A 125 -3.70 -7.56 20.56
C ARG A 125 -3.34 -6.11 20.22
N ILE A 126 -3.78 -5.66 19.06
CA ILE A 126 -3.67 -4.27 18.62
C ILE A 126 -4.97 -3.51 18.93
N ILE A 127 -4.85 -2.28 19.40
CA ILE A 127 -5.97 -1.39 19.75
C ILE A 127 -5.67 0.00 19.17
N ILE A 128 -6.38 0.35 18.10
CA ILE A 128 -6.34 1.65 17.45
C ILE A 128 -7.78 1.96 17.02
N LYS A 129 -8.25 3.18 17.27
CA LYS A 129 -9.63 3.58 16.93
C LYS A 129 -9.85 3.64 15.41
N GLU A 130 -8.91 4.24 14.70
CA GLU A 130 -8.88 4.35 13.25
C GLU A 130 -7.41 4.35 12.79
N HIS A 131 -7.09 3.54 11.78
CA HIS A 131 -5.76 3.50 11.19
C HIS A 131 -5.88 3.49 9.65
N PRO A 132 -6.14 4.66 9.03
CA PRO A 132 -6.26 4.74 7.59
C PRO A 132 -4.88 4.71 6.94
N VAL A 133 -4.74 3.96 5.85
CA VAL A 133 -3.47 3.73 5.14
C VAL A 133 -3.68 3.94 3.64
N ILE A 134 -2.77 4.67 3.00
CA ILE A 134 -2.72 4.85 1.55
C ILE A 134 -1.78 3.81 0.94
N GLU A 135 -0.53 3.77 1.38
CA GLU A 135 0.49 2.83 0.91
C GLU A 135 0.34 1.45 1.60
N SER A 136 -0.64 0.66 1.14
CA SER A 136 -0.93 -0.65 1.73
C SER A 136 0.02 -1.78 1.28
N HIS A 137 0.93 -1.51 0.33
CA HIS A 137 1.87 -2.45 -0.26
C HIS A 137 1.25 -3.83 -0.63
N PRO A 138 0.29 -3.89 -1.57
CA PRO A 138 -0.32 -5.17 -1.95
C PRO A 138 0.71 -6.11 -2.61
N ASP A 139 0.78 -7.36 -2.14
CA ASP A 139 1.73 -8.37 -2.65
C ASP A 139 1.57 -8.62 -4.16
N ASN A 140 0.33 -8.70 -4.61
CA ASN A 140 -0.02 -8.85 -6.02
C ASN A 140 -1.23 -7.98 -6.31
N ALA A 141 -1.04 -6.96 -7.14
CA ALA A 141 -2.13 -6.13 -7.65
C ALA A 141 -2.32 -6.41 -9.14
N LEU A 142 -3.58 -6.37 -9.59
CA LEU A 142 -3.85 -6.30 -11.02
C LEU A 142 -3.30 -4.99 -11.58
N GLU A 143 -2.79 -5.06 -12.80
CA GLU A 143 -2.29 -3.91 -13.53
C GLU A 143 -3.43 -3.03 -14.04
N ASP A 144 -3.25 -1.72 -13.99
CA ASP A 144 -4.25 -0.74 -14.45
C ASP A 144 -4.06 -0.43 -15.94
N LEU A 145 -4.25 -1.44 -16.79
CA LEU A 145 -3.93 -1.37 -18.22
C LEU A 145 -4.99 -0.64 -19.06
N ARG A 146 -6.19 -0.38 -18.52
CA ARG A 146 -7.27 0.36 -19.20
C ARG A 146 -7.63 -0.16 -20.61
N LEU A 147 -7.40 -1.44 -20.91
CA LEU A 147 -7.70 -2.00 -22.24
C LEU A 147 -9.20 -2.12 -22.50
N ASP A 148 -9.99 -2.31 -21.45
CA ASP A 148 -11.46 -2.35 -21.51
C ASP A 148 -12.09 -0.96 -21.60
N LYS A 149 -11.42 0.07 -21.05
CA LYS A 149 -11.83 1.48 -21.04
C LYS A 149 -10.67 2.41 -21.43
N PRO A 150 -10.19 2.36 -22.68
CA PRO A 150 -9.02 3.12 -23.09
C PRO A 150 -9.31 4.63 -23.09
N PHE A 151 -8.44 5.39 -22.44
CA PHE A 151 -8.45 6.85 -22.48
C PHE A 151 -7.98 7.38 -23.86
N PRO A 152 -8.30 8.64 -24.22
CA PRO A 152 -8.08 9.16 -25.58
C PRO A 152 -6.65 8.97 -26.09
N GLU A 153 -5.66 9.37 -25.29
CA GLU A 153 -4.25 9.33 -25.64
C GLU A 153 -3.75 7.87 -25.82
N LEU A 154 -4.29 6.92 -25.05
CA LEU A 154 -3.99 5.48 -25.21
C LEU A 154 -4.58 4.90 -26.49
N ARG A 155 -5.81 5.32 -26.85
CA ARG A 155 -6.45 4.90 -28.10
C ARG A 155 -5.69 5.41 -29.31
N GLU A 156 -5.29 6.68 -29.30
CA GLU A 156 -4.44 7.27 -30.34
C GLU A 156 -3.10 6.54 -30.47
N HIS A 157 -2.48 6.21 -29.33
CA HIS A 157 -1.25 5.43 -29.31
C HIS A 157 -1.43 4.07 -29.98
N PHE A 158 -2.47 3.31 -29.61
CA PHE A 158 -2.75 2.02 -30.25
C PHE A 158 -3.06 2.16 -31.74
N GLN A 159 -3.78 3.20 -32.16
CA GLN A 159 -4.07 3.46 -33.58
C GLN A 159 -2.81 3.72 -34.41
N SER A 160 -1.74 4.25 -33.81
CA SER A 160 -0.49 4.54 -34.51
C SER A 160 0.32 3.31 -34.96
N TYR A 161 -0.02 2.11 -34.47
CA TYR A 161 0.62 0.86 -34.89
C TYR A 161 -0.14 0.23 -36.06
N ASP A 162 0.57 -0.36 -37.02
CA ASP A 162 -0.02 -1.12 -38.12
C ASP A 162 0.65 -2.50 -38.17
N LEU A 163 0.08 -3.47 -37.48
CA LEU A 163 0.69 -4.80 -37.35
C LEU A 163 0.78 -5.54 -38.70
N GLU A 164 -0.07 -5.20 -39.67
CA GLU A 164 -0.12 -5.89 -40.97
C GLU A 164 1.05 -5.46 -41.89
N HIS A 165 1.50 -4.21 -41.77
CA HIS A 165 2.48 -3.60 -42.67
C HIS A 165 3.84 -3.32 -42.00
N MET A 166 4.09 -3.86 -40.82
CA MET A 166 5.36 -3.69 -40.09
C MET A 166 6.43 -4.67 -40.58
N GLU A 167 7.70 -4.24 -40.55
CA GLU A 167 8.83 -5.14 -40.78
C GLU A 167 8.88 -6.24 -39.71
N LYS A 168 9.38 -7.43 -40.07
CA LYS A 168 9.47 -8.60 -39.16
C LYS A 168 10.09 -8.26 -37.80
N LYS A 169 11.20 -7.52 -37.81
CA LYS A 169 11.88 -7.09 -36.57
C LYS A 169 10.99 -6.17 -35.74
N ASP A 170 10.28 -5.25 -36.38
CA ASP A 170 9.41 -4.33 -35.68
C ASP A 170 8.16 -5.01 -35.12
N HIS A 171 7.62 -5.98 -35.84
CA HIS A 171 6.51 -6.82 -35.43
C HIS A 171 6.86 -7.61 -34.15
N SER A 172 8.00 -8.32 -34.15
CA SER A 172 8.46 -9.16 -33.03
C SER A 172 8.93 -8.38 -31.78
N HIS A 173 9.09 -7.06 -31.89
CA HIS A 173 9.47 -6.17 -30.78
C HIS A 173 8.35 -5.18 -30.41
N THR A 174 7.10 -5.54 -30.73
CA THR A 174 5.92 -4.75 -30.33
C THR A 174 5.47 -5.13 -28.93
N PRO A 175 5.24 -4.15 -28.02
CA PRO A 175 4.71 -4.40 -26.68
C PRO A 175 3.44 -5.27 -26.69
N TRP A 176 3.38 -6.30 -25.84
CA TRP A 176 2.23 -7.21 -25.83
C TRP A 176 0.90 -6.51 -25.52
N ILE A 177 0.92 -5.41 -24.75
CA ILE A 177 -0.26 -4.57 -24.50
C ILE A 177 -0.83 -4.03 -25.82
N VAL A 178 0.02 -3.61 -26.75
CA VAL A 178 -0.39 -3.12 -28.08
C VAL A 178 -0.97 -4.26 -28.90
N ILE A 179 -0.37 -5.45 -28.86
CA ILE A 179 -0.87 -6.66 -29.53
C ILE A 179 -2.29 -6.96 -29.03
N VAL A 180 -2.48 -7.11 -27.72
CA VAL A 180 -3.79 -7.37 -27.13
C VAL A 180 -4.79 -6.28 -27.51
N ALA A 181 -4.40 -5.00 -27.46
CA ALA A 181 -5.29 -3.90 -27.85
C ALA A 181 -5.74 -3.96 -29.31
N LYS A 182 -4.85 -4.34 -30.24
CA LYS A 182 -5.14 -4.45 -31.68
C LYS A 182 -6.13 -5.58 -31.96
N TYR A 183 -5.85 -6.77 -31.46
CA TYR A 183 -6.76 -7.90 -31.62
C TYR A 183 -8.06 -7.70 -30.86
N LEU A 184 -8.04 -7.00 -29.72
CA LEU A 184 -9.26 -6.66 -28.98
C LEU A 184 -10.15 -5.73 -29.81
N ALA A 185 -9.58 -4.76 -30.53
CA ALA A 185 -10.35 -3.89 -31.43
C ALA A 185 -10.96 -4.66 -32.61
N GLN A 186 -10.23 -5.64 -33.17
CA GLN A 186 -10.77 -6.55 -34.20
C GLN A 186 -11.91 -7.40 -33.64
N TRP A 187 -11.71 -8.05 -32.50
CA TRP A 187 -12.76 -8.84 -31.85
C TRP A 187 -13.99 -7.98 -31.55
N TYR A 188 -13.79 -6.74 -31.12
CA TYR A 188 -14.87 -5.80 -30.81
C TYR A 188 -15.72 -5.47 -32.04
N SER A 189 -15.11 -5.31 -33.23
CA SER A 189 -15.86 -5.04 -34.45
C SER A 189 -16.63 -6.28 -34.95
N GLU A 190 -16.05 -7.46 -34.83
CA GLU A 190 -16.65 -8.73 -35.26
C GLU A 190 -17.80 -9.19 -34.35
N THR A 191 -17.76 -8.83 -33.05
CA THR A 191 -18.71 -9.31 -32.03
C THR A 191 -19.73 -8.27 -31.56
N ASN A 192 -19.93 -7.19 -32.32
CA ASN A 192 -20.84 -6.08 -31.99
C ASN A 192 -20.54 -5.44 -30.62
N GLY A 193 -19.27 -5.16 -30.36
CA GLY A 193 -18.83 -4.40 -29.20
C GLY A 193 -18.70 -5.18 -27.90
N ARG A 194 -18.44 -6.48 -27.99
CA ARG A 194 -18.23 -7.35 -26.82
C ARG A 194 -16.74 -7.56 -26.57
N ILE A 195 -16.39 -7.66 -25.30
CA ILE A 195 -15.04 -8.06 -24.84
C ILE A 195 -15.13 -9.54 -24.41
N PRO A 196 -14.11 -10.37 -24.66
CA PRO A 196 -14.08 -11.75 -24.17
C PRO A 196 -14.25 -11.83 -22.64
N LYS A 197 -15.26 -12.57 -22.16
CA LYS A 197 -15.55 -12.71 -20.71
C LYS A 197 -15.39 -14.14 -20.24
N THR A 198 -16.01 -15.08 -20.95
CA THR A 198 -16.00 -16.49 -20.59
C THR A 198 -14.64 -17.12 -20.88
N TYR A 199 -14.34 -18.24 -20.22
CA TYR A 199 -13.12 -19.00 -20.51
C TYR A 199 -13.02 -19.37 -22.00
N LYS A 200 -14.13 -19.79 -22.61
CA LYS A 200 -14.20 -20.13 -24.04
C LYS A 200 -13.90 -18.93 -24.93
N GLU A 201 -14.52 -17.78 -24.68
CA GLU A 201 -14.25 -16.57 -25.46
C GLU A 201 -12.80 -16.09 -25.29
N LYS A 202 -12.23 -16.19 -24.08
CA LYS A 202 -10.83 -15.86 -23.85
C LYS A 202 -9.89 -16.81 -24.59
N GLU A 203 -10.25 -18.09 -24.71
CA GLU A 203 -9.48 -19.06 -25.50
C GLU A 203 -9.55 -18.76 -27.00
N ASP A 204 -10.75 -18.47 -27.52
CA ASP A 204 -10.92 -18.06 -28.92
C ASP A 204 -10.15 -16.77 -29.23
N PHE A 205 -10.09 -15.85 -28.26
CA PHE A 205 -9.29 -14.63 -28.38
C PHE A 205 -7.79 -14.90 -28.37
N ARG A 206 -7.30 -15.87 -27.58
CA ARG A 206 -5.90 -16.33 -27.65
C ARG A 206 -5.58 -16.93 -29.02
N ASP A 207 -6.49 -17.73 -29.56
CA ASP A 207 -6.36 -18.32 -30.89
C ASP A 207 -6.32 -17.24 -31.98
N LEU A 208 -7.11 -16.18 -31.83
CA LEU A 208 -7.08 -15.02 -32.72
C LEU A 208 -5.72 -14.32 -32.69
N ILE A 209 -5.16 -14.05 -31.50
CA ILE A 209 -3.82 -13.46 -31.36
C ILE A 209 -2.76 -14.39 -31.99
N ARG A 210 -2.86 -15.70 -31.75
CA ARG A 210 -1.89 -16.69 -32.27
C ARG A 210 -1.87 -16.76 -33.79
N GLN A 211 -2.99 -16.51 -34.45
CA GLN A 211 -3.06 -16.42 -35.91
C GLN A 211 -2.32 -15.20 -36.48
N GLY A 212 -2.03 -14.21 -35.63
CA GLY A 212 -1.25 -13.02 -35.96
C GLY A 212 0.26 -13.23 -36.06
N ILE A 213 0.78 -14.35 -35.56
CA ILE A 213 2.21 -14.66 -35.59
C ILE A 213 2.66 -14.83 -37.05
N LEU A 214 3.73 -14.14 -37.43
CA LEU A 214 4.26 -14.21 -38.79
C LEU A 214 4.70 -15.64 -39.13
N LYS A 215 4.63 -16.01 -40.42
CA LYS A 215 5.07 -17.33 -40.89
C LYS A 215 6.39 -17.23 -41.63
N ASN A 216 7.25 -18.21 -41.44
CA ASN A 216 8.50 -18.35 -42.18
C ASN A 216 8.26 -18.84 -43.61
N GLU A 217 9.34 -18.94 -44.40
CA GLU A 217 9.32 -19.40 -45.80
C GLU A 217 8.72 -20.81 -45.97
N ASN A 218 8.75 -21.63 -44.91
CA ASN A 218 8.21 -22.99 -44.89
C ASN A 218 6.72 -23.02 -44.46
N GLY A 219 6.10 -21.87 -44.21
CA GLY A 219 4.71 -21.74 -43.75
C GLY A 219 4.49 -22.07 -42.27
N ALA A 220 5.55 -22.32 -41.50
CA ALA A 220 5.48 -22.53 -40.06
C ALA A 220 5.50 -21.19 -39.31
N PRO A 221 4.83 -21.05 -38.15
CA PRO A 221 4.91 -19.85 -37.32
C PRO A 221 6.36 -19.54 -36.93
N GLU A 222 6.72 -18.26 -36.98
CA GLU A 222 7.94 -17.71 -36.41
C GLU A 222 7.86 -17.74 -34.88
N ASP A 223 9.03 -17.71 -34.22
CA ASP A 223 9.11 -17.65 -32.77
C ASP A 223 9.04 -16.18 -32.32
N GLU A 224 7.85 -15.74 -31.93
CA GLU A 224 7.57 -14.36 -31.51
C GLU A 224 7.16 -14.30 -30.03
N GLU A 225 8.17 -14.14 -29.16
CA GLU A 225 7.99 -14.15 -27.70
C GLU A 225 6.99 -13.10 -27.21
N ASN A 226 6.90 -11.94 -27.87
CA ASN A 226 5.94 -10.89 -27.53
C ASN A 226 4.47 -11.30 -27.78
N PHE A 227 4.20 -12.12 -28.79
CA PHE A 227 2.87 -12.70 -29.02
C PHE A 227 2.55 -13.79 -28.01
N GLU A 228 3.53 -14.62 -27.65
CA GLU A 228 3.36 -15.61 -26.57
C GLU A 228 3.11 -14.92 -25.22
N GLU A 229 3.78 -13.80 -24.94
CA GLU A 229 3.53 -12.97 -23.77
C GLU A 229 2.12 -12.37 -23.80
N ALA A 230 1.64 -11.89 -24.97
CA ALA A 230 0.28 -11.40 -25.14
C ALA A 230 -0.77 -12.49 -24.81
N ILE A 231 -0.59 -13.70 -25.35
CA ILE A 231 -1.49 -14.85 -25.14
C ILE A 231 -1.57 -15.23 -23.66
N LYS A 232 -0.42 -15.27 -22.97
CA LYS A 232 -0.35 -15.57 -21.53
C LYS A 232 -1.07 -14.50 -20.70
N ASN A 233 -0.92 -13.23 -21.06
CA ASN A 233 -1.49 -12.11 -20.33
C ASN A 233 -2.98 -11.83 -20.63
N VAL A 234 -3.60 -12.47 -21.63
CA VAL A 234 -5.05 -12.30 -21.92
C VAL A 234 -5.93 -12.41 -20.68
N ASN A 235 -5.60 -13.32 -19.75
CA ASN A 235 -6.46 -13.56 -18.59
C ASN A 235 -6.50 -12.38 -17.63
N THR A 236 -5.37 -11.70 -17.44
CA THR A 236 -5.19 -10.57 -16.52
C THR A 236 -5.44 -9.23 -17.20
N ALA A 237 -5.12 -9.11 -18.50
CA ALA A 237 -5.20 -7.89 -19.28
C ALA A 237 -6.63 -7.46 -19.62
N LEU A 238 -7.56 -8.43 -19.76
CA LEU A 238 -8.97 -8.18 -20.06
C LEU A 238 -9.85 -8.02 -18.81
N ASN A 239 -9.23 -7.82 -17.64
CA ASN A 239 -9.99 -7.54 -16.43
C ASN A 239 -10.69 -6.19 -16.54
N THR A 240 -11.91 -6.11 -16.03
CA THR A 240 -12.71 -4.89 -16.10
C THR A 240 -12.15 -3.86 -15.13
N THR A 241 -11.87 -2.67 -15.65
CA THR A 241 -11.52 -1.50 -14.83
C THR A 241 -12.74 -1.13 -14.01
N GLN A 242 -12.65 -1.33 -12.69
CA GLN A 242 -13.72 -1.08 -11.74
C GLN A 242 -13.16 -0.64 -10.39
N ILE A 243 -13.98 0.06 -9.62
CA ILE A 243 -13.64 0.50 -8.27
C ILE A 243 -13.71 -0.73 -7.34
N PRO A 244 -12.66 -1.04 -6.57
CA PRO A 244 -12.70 -2.13 -5.59
C PRO A 244 -13.75 -1.87 -4.50
N SER A 245 -14.38 -2.93 -3.97
CA SER A 245 -15.40 -2.80 -2.92
C SER A 245 -14.90 -2.07 -1.67
N SER A 246 -13.64 -2.29 -1.28
CA SER A 246 -13.01 -1.59 -0.15
C SER A 246 -12.95 -0.07 -0.35
N ILE A 247 -12.79 0.40 -1.59
CA ILE A 247 -12.78 1.83 -1.91
C ILE A 247 -14.20 2.38 -1.94
N GLU A 248 -15.18 1.61 -2.42
CA GLU A 248 -16.60 1.96 -2.32
C GLU A 248 -17.04 2.13 -0.87
N ASP A 249 -16.61 1.25 0.04
CA ASP A 249 -16.87 1.36 1.47
C ASP A 249 -16.30 2.67 2.05
N ILE A 250 -15.05 3.02 1.70
CA ILE A 250 -14.42 4.29 2.08
C ILE A 250 -15.20 5.48 1.52
N PHE A 251 -15.63 5.43 0.26
CA PHE A 251 -16.40 6.51 -0.35
C PHE A 251 -17.76 6.72 0.31
N ASN A 252 -18.39 5.64 0.77
CA ASN A 252 -19.73 5.68 1.37
C ASN A 252 -19.70 5.82 2.90
N ASP A 253 -18.51 5.87 3.50
CA ASP A 253 -18.34 6.17 4.93
C ASP A 253 -18.75 7.61 5.26
N ASP A 254 -19.38 7.80 6.42
CA ASP A 254 -19.79 9.10 6.94
C ASP A 254 -18.64 10.11 6.97
N ARG A 255 -17.43 9.67 7.33
CA ARG A 255 -16.22 10.51 7.39
C ARG A 255 -15.77 11.03 6.04
N CYS A 256 -16.11 10.33 4.95
CA CYS A 256 -15.86 10.77 3.58
C CYS A 256 -17.01 11.64 3.04
N ILE A 257 -18.24 11.37 3.45
CA ILE A 257 -19.42 12.11 2.99
C ILE A 257 -19.48 13.50 3.65
N ASN A 258 -19.29 13.54 4.97
CA ASN A 258 -19.51 14.71 5.81
C ASN A 258 -18.18 15.31 6.27
N ILE A 259 -17.57 16.14 5.41
CA ILE A 259 -16.29 16.78 5.69
C ILE A 259 -16.48 17.99 6.61
N THR A 260 -15.57 18.15 7.56
CA THR A 260 -15.53 19.23 8.56
C THR A 260 -14.11 19.81 8.67
N LYS A 261 -13.93 20.85 9.48
CA LYS A 261 -12.61 21.40 9.81
C LYS A 261 -11.70 20.43 10.56
N GLN A 262 -12.29 19.41 11.20
CA GLN A 262 -11.59 18.39 11.99
C GLN A 262 -11.27 17.15 11.17
N THR A 263 -11.74 17.06 9.93
CA THR A 263 -11.53 15.89 9.08
C THR A 263 -10.03 15.72 8.78
N PRO A 264 -9.44 14.54 9.09
CA PRO A 264 -8.04 14.24 8.77
C PRO A 264 -7.76 14.26 7.26
N SER A 265 -6.50 14.52 6.88
CA SER A 265 -6.06 14.59 5.48
C SER A 265 -6.48 13.38 4.65
N PHE A 266 -6.40 12.17 5.21
CA PHE A 266 -6.83 10.94 4.53
C PHE A 266 -8.26 11.03 3.99
N TRP A 267 -9.20 11.48 4.81
CA TRP A 267 -10.61 11.55 4.43
C TRP A 267 -10.89 12.69 3.43
N ILE A 268 -10.10 13.78 3.49
CA ILE A 268 -10.14 14.84 2.47
C ILE A 268 -9.67 14.29 1.12
N LEU A 269 -8.57 13.53 1.11
CA LEU A 269 -8.04 12.87 -0.09
C LEU A 269 -9.02 11.83 -0.64
N ALA A 270 -9.62 11.00 0.22
CA ALA A 270 -10.65 10.04 -0.16
C ALA A 270 -11.87 10.75 -0.78
N ARG A 271 -12.29 11.89 -0.22
CA ARG A 271 -13.37 12.69 -0.81
C ARG A 271 -12.99 13.29 -2.16
N ALA A 272 -11.75 13.79 -2.31
CA ALA A 272 -11.26 14.30 -3.59
C ALA A 272 -11.24 13.22 -4.67
N LEU A 273 -10.83 11.99 -4.33
CA LEU A 273 -10.92 10.83 -5.22
C LEU A 273 -12.37 10.53 -5.61
N LYS A 274 -13.31 10.58 -4.66
CA LYS A 274 -14.75 10.41 -4.95
C LYS A 274 -15.27 11.46 -5.93
N GLU A 275 -14.86 12.72 -5.78
CA GLU A 275 -15.21 13.81 -6.71
C GLU A 275 -14.60 13.62 -8.10
N PHE A 276 -13.33 13.18 -8.17
CA PHE A 276 -12.66 12.84 -9.42
C PHE A 276 -13.41 11.73 -10.16
N VAL A 277 -13.74 10.64 -9.44
CA VAL A 277 -14.50 9.51 -9.99
C VAL A 277 -15.81 9.99 -10.62
N ALA A 278 -16.54 10.90 -9.96
CA ALA A 278 -17.81 11.41 -10.47
C ALA A 278 -17.66 12.35 -11.69
N LYS A 279 -16.48 12.94 -11.91
CA LYS A 279 -16.22 13.96 -12.95
C LYS A 279 -15.24 13.44 -13.99
N GLU A 280 -13.95 13.78 -13.85
CA GLU A 280 -12.91 13.48 -14.84
C GLU A 280 -12.66 11.97 -15.00
N GLY A 281 -12.85 11.20 -13.92
CA GLY A 281 -12.67 9.76 -13.88
C GLY A 281 -13.80 8.94 -14.51
N GLN A 282 -14.96 9.55 -14.77
CA GLN A 282 -16.11 8.92 -15.44
C GLN A 282 -16.49 7.56 -14.82
N GLY A 283 -16.54 7.49 -13.49
CA GLY A 283 -16.82 6.27 -12.73
C GLY A 283 -15.61 5.37 -12.47
N ASN A 284 -14.38 5.85 -12.70
CA ASN A 284 -13.14 5.09 -12.52
C ASN A 284 -12.13 5.91 -11.72
N LEU A 285 -11.24 5.21 -11.01
CA LEU A 285 -10.13 5.82 -10.28
C LEU A 285 -9.09 6.45 -11.23
N PRO A 286 -8.22 7.35 -10.72
CA PRO A 286 -7.07 7.86 -11.48
C PRO A 286 -6.22 6.74 -12.08
N VAL A 287 -5.60 6.99 -13.23
CA VAL A 287 -4.66 6.01 -13.83
C VAL A 287 -3.41 5.88 -12.96
N ARG A 288 -3.02 4.65 -12.61
CA ARG A 288 -1.83 4.37 -11.78
C ARG A 288 -0.53 4.91 -12.38
N GLY A 289 -0.42 4.87 -13.71
CA GLY A 289 0.71 5.43 -14.46
C GLY A 289 1.90 4.49 -14.67
N THR A 290 1.84 3.28 -14.12
CA THR A 290 2.86 2.23 -14.30
C THR A 290 2.31 1.11 -15.17
N ILE A 291 3.20 0.44 -15.90
CA ILE A 291 2.93 -0.79 -16.64
C ILE A 291 4.04 -1.81 -16.31
N PRO A 292 3.77 -3.12 -16.40
CA PRO A 292 4.79 -4.14 -16.16
C PRO A 292 5.86 -4.10 -17.25
N ASP A 293 7.01 -4.71 -16.96
CA ASP A 293 8.02 -4.96 -17.99
C ASP A 293 7.49 -5.94 -19.05
N MET A 294 8.03 -5.86 -20.28
CA MET A 294 7.62 -6.72 -21.39
C MET A 294 8.63 -6.76 -22.53
N ILE A 295 8.55 -7.79 -23.36
CA ILE A 295 9.39 -7.95 -24.54
C ILE A 295 8.98 -6.92 -25.60
N ALA A 296 9.81 -5.90 -25.79
CA ALA A 296 9.61 -4.84 -26.77
C ALA A 296 10.92 -4.11 -27.09
N ASP A 297 10.92 -3.35 -28.19
CA ASP A 297 11.96 -2.37 -28.46
C ASP A 297 11.92 -1.25 -27.40
N SER A 298 13.08 -0.80 -26.94
CA SER A 298 13.20 0.23 -25.89
C SER A 298 12.43 1.50 -26.23
N GLY A 299 12.45 1.94 -27.49
CA GLY A 299 11.73 3.13 -27.93
C GLY A 299 10.22 2.94 -27.85
N LYS A 300 9.71 1.78 -28.29
CA LYS A 300 8.28 1.43 -28.24
C LYS A 300 7.79 1.30 -26.79
N TYR A 301 8.55 0.62 -25.94
CA TYR A 301 8.22 0.46 -24.53
C TYR A 301 8.17 1.81 -23.79
N ILE A 302 9.22 2.64 -23.93
CA ILE A 302 9.27 3.96 -23.29
C ILE A 302 8.15 4.87 -23.80
N LYS A 303 7.82 4.81 -25.10
CA LYS A 303 6.71 5.60 -25.65
C LYS A 303 5.37 5.17 -25.05
N LEU A 304 5.10 3.87 -24.95
CA LEU A 304 3.89 3.35 -24.30
C LEU A 304 3.85 3.72 -22.80
N GLN A 305 4.94 3.53 -22.07
CA GLN A 305 5.05 3.88 -20.66
C GLN A 305 4.76 5.36 -20.42
N ASN A 306 5.28 6.25 -21.27
CA ASN A 306 5.04 7.69 -21.15
C ASN A 306 3.56 8.06 -21.35
N VAL A 307 2.78 7.33 -22.17
CA VAL A 307 1.33 7.57 -22.32
C VAL A 307 0.61 7.38 -20.98
N TYR A 308 0.91 6.31 -20.24
CA TYR A 308 0.35 6.08 -18.90
C TYR A 308 0.86 7.10 -17.90
N ARG A 309 2.15 7.43 -17.93
CA ARG A 309 2.76 8.39 -17.00
C ARG A 309 2.17 9.80 -17.13
N GLU A 310 2.01 10.29 -18.35
CA GLU A 310 1.41 11.61 -18.59
C GLU A 310 -0.07 11.64 -18.24
N LYS A 311 -0.80 10.54 -18.49
CA LYS A 311 -2.19 10.41 -18.05
C LYS A 311 -2.31 10.41 -16.53
N ALA A 312 -1.45 9.69 -15.82
CA ALA A 312 -1.42 9.70 -14.35
C ALA A 312 -1.13 11.09 -13.78
N LYS A 313 -0.18 11.84 -14.36
CA LYS A 313 0.06 13.25 -13.97
C LYS A 313 -1.17 14.13 -14.17
N LYS A 314 -1.88 13.97 -15.29
CA LYS A 314 -3.11 14.71 -15.61
C LYS A 314 -4.22 14.39 -14.61
N ASP A 315 -4.38 13.12 -14.25
CA ASP A 315 -5.39 12.69 -13.28
C ASP A 315 -5.04 13.15 -11.86
N ALA A 316 -3.78 13.04 -11.44
CA ALA A 316 -3.31 13.55 -10.16
C ALA A 316 -3.53 15.06 -10.03
N ALA A 317 -3.28 15.84 -11.09
CA ALA A 317 -3.59 17.27 -11.10
C ALA A 317 -5.09 17.56 -10.94
N ALA A 318 -5.97 16.75 -11.55
CA ALA A 318 -7.41 16.86 -11.37
C ALA A 318 -7.84 16.55 -9.93
N VAL A 319 -7.30 15.48 -9.33
CA VAL A 319 -7.53 15.15 -7.92
C VAL A 319 -7.04 16.30 -7.02
N GLY A 320 -5.86 16.85 -7.28
CA GLY A 320 -5.30 17.99 -6.54
C GLY A 320 -6.20 19.23 -6.58
N ASN A 321 -6.82 19.51 -7.73
CA ASN A 321 -7.81 20.58 -7.83
C ASN A 321 -9.05 20.35 -6.95
N HIS A 322 -9.50 19.10 -6.81
CA HIS A 322 -10.60 18.76 -5.90
C HIS A 322 -10.18 18.87 -4.44
N VAL A 323 -8.96 18.45 -4.08
CA VAL A 323 -8.39 18.65 -2.74
C VAL A 323 -8.37 20.14 -2.40
N ALA A 324 -7.83 20.99 -3.27
CA ALA A 324 -7.77 22.44 -3.03
C ALA A 324 -9.17 23.06 -2.83
N LYS A 325 -10.16 22.65 -3.63
CA LYS A 325 -11.56 23.11 -3.48
C LYS A 325 -12.17 22.66 -2.14
N LEU A 326 -11.90 21.44 -1.71
CA LEU A 326 -12.37 20.92 -0.43
C LEU A 326 -11.72 21.65 0.75
N LEU A 327 -10.41 21.89 0.71
CA LEU A 327 -9.71 22.64 1.75
C LEU A 327 -10.25 24.08 1.87
N GLN A 328 -10.50 24.74 0.74
CA GLN A 328 -11.13 26.06 0.71
C GLN A 328 -12.53 26.06 1.32
N SER A 329 -13.35 25.04 1.03
CA SER A 329 -14.73 24.99 1.54
C SER A 329 -14.80 24.77 3.05
N ILE A 330 -13.79 24.12 3.64
CA ILE A 330 -13.65 23.95 5.09
C ILE A 330 -12.80 25.04 5.75
N GLY A 331 -12.24 25.98 4.98
CA GLY A 331 -11.42 27.08 5.50
C GLY A 331 -10.04 26.63 6.02
N GLN A 332 -9.48 25.56 5.45
CA GLN A 332 -8.09 25.15 5.62
C GLN A 332 -7.22 25.70 4.48
N ALA A 333 -5.91 25.83 4.72
CA ALA A 333 -4.97 26.31 3.72
C ALA A 333 -4.87 25.29 2.56
N PRO A 334 -4.96 25.70 1.28
CA PRO A 334 -4.87 24.78 0.14
C PRO A 334 -3.56 23.98 0.09
N GLU A 335 -2.49 24.51 0.68
CA GLU A 335 -1.17 23.87 0.72
C GLU A 335 -0.96 22.95 1.94
N SER A 336 -2.00 22.69 2.76
CA SER A 336 -1.87 21.83 3.95
C SER A 336 -1.63 20.35 3.63
N ILE A 337 -1.88 19.93 2.39
CA ILE A 337 -1.59 18.60 1.87
C ILE A 337 -0.50 18.77 0.80
N SER A 338 0.62 18.10 0.97
CA SER A 338 1.76 18.23 0.06
C SER A 338 1.49 17.55 -1.29
N GLU A 339 2.13 18.05 -2.35
CA GLU A 339 2.08 17.39 -3.67
C GLU A 339 2.67 15.96 -3.60
N LYS A 340 3.59 15.72 -2.66
CA LYS A 340 4.14 14.38 -2.42
C LYS A 340 3.05 13.43 -1.91
N GLU A 341 2.23 13.85 -0.95
CA GLU A 341 1.08 13.04 -0.47
C GLU A 341 0.05 12.80 -1.56
N LEU A 342 -0.22 13.79 -2.41
CA LEU A 342 -1.15 13.65 -3.53
C LEU A 342 -0.69 12.61 -4.56
N LYS A 343 0.63 12.49 -4.80
CA LYS A 343 1.21 11.50 -5.73
C LYS A 343 1.19 10.06 -5.22
N LEU A 344 0.88 9.85 -3.94
CA LEU A 344 0.75 8.53 -3.35
C LEU A 344 -0.66 7.94 -3.52
N LEU A 345 -1.63 8.76 -3.93
CA LEU A 345 -2.98 8.34 -4.34
C LEU A 345 -3.00 7.90 -5.79
#